data_AF-A0A9D9QDS4-F1
#
_entry.id   AF-A0A9D9QDS4-F1
#
_cell.length_a   1.000
_cell.length_b   1.000
_cell.length_c   1.000
_cell.angle_alpha   90.00
_cell.angle_beta   90.00
_cell.angle_gamma   90.00
#
_symmetry.space_group_name_H-M   'P 1'
#
loop_
_entity.id
_entity.type
_entity.pdbx_description
1 polymer ?
#
loop_
_entity_poly.entity_id
_entity_poly.type
_entity_poly.pdbx_seq_one_letter_code
_entity_poly.pdbx_strand_id
1 'polypeptide(L)'
;MVLLLAGPLFLVPAVHAAQTAKAAITQAAPAAAKWQPDAQLTHVSTLRGQADGRAPSWLCTYYSPKAKKSAIVTVRDGGMVEVDADVRNTSVDAIGGDFVDSDQAVAAAAKAGLTFAKAAKDLGFGLVVGGQATGKPQLYWSVMVSGAKGMSGVTLNGKDAAFVKRDDIKY
;
A
#
# COMPACT_ATOMS: atom_id res chain seq x y z
N MET A 1 49.53 26.30 11.98
CA MET A 1 49.28 25.19 11.04
C MET A 1 48.43 24.17 11.77
N VAL A 2 47.12 24.16 11.54
CA VAL A 2 46.19 23.22 12.19
C VAL A 2 45.87 22.11 11.19
N LEU A 3 46.25 20.88 11.53
CA LEU A 3 46.03 19.69 10.72
C LEU A 3 44.59 19.20 10.96
N LEU A 4 43.71 19.39 9.98
CA LEU A 4 42.35 18.81 9.99
C LEU A 4 42.44 17.35 9.53
N LEU A 5 42.27 16.43 10.47
CA LEU A 5 42.09 14.99 10.18
C LEU A 5 40.73 14.79 9.51
N ALA A 6 40.73 14.54 8.20
CA ALA A 6 39.57 14.06 7.47
C ALA A 6 39.31 12.60 7.83
N GLY A 7 38.31 12.34 8.68
CA GLY A 7 37.84 10.99 8.95
C GLY A 7 37.00 10.43 7.78
N PRO A 8 37.03 9.12 7.52
CA PRO A 8 36.24 8.51 6.45
C PRO A 8 34.74 8.63 6.75
N LEU A 9 34.01 9.23 5.82
CA LEU A 9 32.55 9.32 5.82
C LEU A 9 31.99 7.93 5.46
N PHE A 10 31.62 7.13 6.44
CA PHE A 10 30.86 5.91 6.20
C PHE A 10 29.43 6.30 5.83
N LEU A 11 29.11 6.26 4.54
CA LEU A 11 27.73 6.22 4.05
C LEU A 11 27.14 4.88 4.50
N VAL A 12 26.55 4.85 5.70
CA VAL A 12 25.69 3.75 6.10
C VAL A 12 24.50 3.78 5.13
N PRO A 13 24.25 2.74 4.31
CA PRO A 13 23.05 2.70 3.51
C PRO A 13 21.88 2.81 4.49
N ALA A 14 21.05 3.83 4.32
CA ALA A 14 19.83 3.97 5.09
C ALA A 14 19.01 2.70 4.81
N VAL A 15 18.99 1.79 5.78
CA VAL A 15 18.02 0.71 5.82
C VAL A 15 16.68 1.41 5.92
N HIS A 16 16.03 1.63 4.78
CA HIS A 16 14.66 2.09 4.77
C HIS A 16 13.86 0.98 5.44
N ALA A 17 13.47 1.25 6.69
CA ALA A 17 12.57 0.42 7.46
C ALA A 17 11.19 0.38 6.78
N ALA A 18 10.38 -0.59 7.19
CA ALA A 18 8.98 -0.68 6.78
C ALA A 18 8.30 0.70 6.79
N GLN A 19 7.48 0.96 5.78
CA GLN A 19 6.90 2.28 5.53
C GLN A 19 5.39 2.20 5.31
N THR A 20 4.72 3.34 5.41
CA THR A 20 3.28 3.44 5.12
C THR A 20 3.01 3.47 3.61
N ALA A 21 1.75 3.33 3.23
CA ALA A 21 1.35 3.35 1.83
C ALA A 21 1.68 4.69 1.16
N LYS A 22 1.40 5.83 1.79
CA LYS A 22 1.71 7.15 1.17
C LYS A 22 3.21 7.36 0.95
N ALA A 23 4.05 6.88 1.87
CA ALA A 23 5.50 6.94 1.69
C ALA A 23 5.94 6.10 0.48
N ALA A 24 5.42 4.89 0.34
CA ALA A 24 5.70 4.03 -0.81
C ALA A 24 5.17 4.61 -2.14
N ILE A 25 3.95 5.17 -2.15
CA ILE A 25 3.38 5.86 -3.33
C ILE A 25 4.28 7.01 -3.79
N THR A 26 4.80 7.80 -2.83
CA THR A 26 5.70 8.91 -3.11
C THR A 26 6.99 8.42 -3.78
N GLN A 27 7.53 7.29 -3.34
CA GLN A 27 8.72 6.66 -3.96
C GLN A 27 8.42 6.01 -5.31
N ALA A 28 7.21 5.47 -5.50
CA ALA A 28 6.80 4.82 -6.75
C ALA A 28 6.51 5.82 -7.88
N ALA A 29 6.01 7.02 -7.55
CA ALA A 29 5.51 7.98 -8.53
C ALA A 29 6.54 8.38 -9.63
N PRO A 30 7.83 8.64 -9.33
CA PRO A 30 8.81 8.94 -10.37
C PRO A 30 9.01 7.78 -11.36
N ALA A 31 9.03 6.54 -10.88
CA ALA A 31 9.18 5.36 -11.73
C ALA A 31 7.94 5.14 -12.61
N ALA A 32 6.75 5.35 -12.05
CA ALA A 32 5.49 5.31 -12.80
C ALA A 32 5.45 6.37 -13.91
N ALA A 33 5.82 7.62 -13.60
CA ALA A 33 5.87 8.71 -14.58
C ALA A 33 6.90 8.47 -15.69
N LYS A 34 8.04 7.85 -15.36
CA LYS A 34 9.04 7.43 -16.35
C LYS A 34 8.52 6.30 -17.26
N TRP A 35 7.74 5.38 -16.70
CA TRP A 35 7.13 4.30 -17.46
C TRP A 35 6.04 4.82 -18.41
N GLN A 36 5.11 5.65 -17.92
CA GLN A 36 4.12 6.38 -18.71
C GLN A 36 3.83 7.75 -18.08
N PRO A 37 3.97 8.87 -18.81
CA PRO A 37 3.76 10.21 -18.25
C PRO A 37 2.34 10.50 -17.76
N ASP A 38 1.34 9.77 -18.26
CA ASP A 38 -0.06 9.88 -17.86
C ASP A 38 -0.49 8.79 -16.86
N ALA A 39 0.45 8.05 -16.30
CA ALA A 39 0.19 7.00 -15.32
C ALA A 39 -0.55 7.54 -14.09
N GLN A 40 -1.67 6.93 -13.74
CA GLN A 40 -2.48 7.24 -12.58
C GLN A 40 -2.47 6.06 -11.62
N LEU A 41 -2.36 6.31 -10.32
CA LEU A 41 -2.42 5.28 -9.30
C LEU A 41 -3.85 4.75 -9.18
N THR A 42 -4.03 3.43 -9.30
CA THR A 42 -5.36 2.79 -9.26
C THR A 42 -5.52 1.76 -8.15
N HIS A 43 -4.41 1.21 -7.63
CA HIS A 43 -4.43 0.25 -6.53
C HIS A 43 -3.11 0.31 -5.75
N VAL A 44 -3.18 0.25 -4.42
CA VAL A 44 -2.01 0.05 -3.56
C VAL A 44 -2.25 -1.12 -2.64
N SER A 45 -1.32 -2.06 -2.54
CA SER A 45 -1.50 -3.22 -1.67
C SER A 45 -0.19 -3.78 -1.11
N THR A 46 -0.33 -4.60 -0.08
CA THR A 46 0.74 -5.43 0.47
C THR A 46 0.14 -6.66 1.14
N LEU A 47 0.89 -7.75 1.17
CA LEU A 47 0.58 -8.95 1.97
C LEU A 47 1.53 -9.09 3.19
N ARG A 48 2.41 -8.11 3.39
CA ARG A 48 3.43 -8.08 4.46
C ARG A 48 3.18 -6.93 5.42
N GLY A 49 1.92 -6.57 5.61
CA GLY A 49 1.49 -5.51 6.49
C GLY A 49 1.75 -5.83 7.96
N GLN A 50 2.19 -4.83 8.70
CA GLN A 50 2.47 -4.91 10.13
C GLN A 50 1.34 -4.29 10.95
N ALA A 51 1.25 -4.64 12.23
CA ALA A 51 0.20 -4.15 13.12
C ALA A 51 0.17 -2.62 13.32
N ASP A 52 1.22 -1.90 12.91
CA ASP A 52 1.30 -0.43 12.90
C ASP A 52 0.94 0.19 11.53
N GLY A 53 0.48 -0.62 10.58
CA GLY A 53 0.13 -0.22 9.21
C GLY A 53 1.31 0.05 8.28
N ARG A 54 2.52 -0.29 8.69
CA ARG A 54 3.70 -0.24 7.80
C ARG A 54 3.90 -1.58 7.10
N ALA A 55 4.64 -1.57 6.00
CA ALA A 55 5.07 -2.79 5.32
C ALA A 55 6.46 -2.62 4.69
N PRO A 56 7.24 -3.72 4.58
CA PRO A 56 8.56 -3.71 3.94
C PRO A 56 8.47 -3.73 2.41
N SER A 57 7.28 -3.97 1.86
CA SER A 57 7.05 -3.98 0.42
C SER A 57 5.62 -3.57 0.11
N TRP A 58 5.48 -2.72 -0.91
CA TRP A 58 4.22 -2.22 -1.42
C TRP A 58 4.15 -2.41 -2.92
N LEU A 59 2.98 -2.84 -3.40
CA LEU A 59 2.65 -2.95 -4.81
C LEU A 59 1.78 -1.76 -5.17
N CYS A 60 2.32 -0.80 -5.91
CA CYS A 60 1.60 0.38 -6.39
C CYS A 60 1.24 0.16 -7.87
N THR A 61 -0.02 -0.13 -8.15
CA THR A 61 -0.49 -0.33 -9.53
C THR A 61 -0.84 1.01 -10.15
N TYR A 62 -0.28 1.25 -11.33
CA TYR A 62 -0.55 2.43 -12.14
C TYR A 62 -1.15 2.02 -13.48
N TYR A 63 -2.13 2.80 -13.93
CA TYR A 63 -2.77 2.64 -15.24
C TYR A 63 -2.49 3.88 -16.10
N SER A 64 -2.14 3.68 -17.36
CA SER A 64 -2.04 4.76 -18.37
C SER A 64 -3.31 4.76 -19.22
N PRO A 65 -4.20 5.77 -19.08
CA PRO A 65 -5.40 5.86 -19.89
C PRO A 65 -5.13 5.99 -21.39
N LYS A 66 -4.04 6.68 -21.79
CA LYS A 66 -3.68 6.84 -23.21
C LYS A 66 -3.17 5.53 -23.80
N ALA A 67 -2.31 4.80 -23.08
CA ALA A 67 -1.73 3.56 -23.58
C ALA A 67 -2.57 2.31 -23.27
N LYS A 68 -3.61 2.43 -22.43
CA LYS A 68 -4.52 1.35 -22.01
C LYS A 68 -3.80 0.14 -21.43
N LYS A 69 -2.76 0.40 -20.62
CA LYS A 69 -1.93 -0.63 -19.98
C LYS A 69 -1.68 -0.28 -18.52
N SER A 70 -1.44 -1.30 -17.71
CA SER A 70 -1.05 -1.19 -16.32
C SER A 70 0.39 -1.63 -16.07
N ALA A 71 0.97 -1.09 -15.01
CA ALA A 71 2.21 -1.57 -14.42
C ALA A 71 2.07 -1.63 -12.90
N ILE A 72 2.74 -2.60 -12.29
CA ILE A 72 2.94 -2.64 -10.85
C ILE A 72 4.34 -2.07 -10.61
N VAL A 73 4.38 -0.96 -9.87
CA VAL A 73 5.60 -0.40 -9.32
C VAL A 73 5.76 -0.95 -7.90
N THR A 74 6.67 -1.90 -7.75
CA THR A 74 6.96 -2.51 -6.45
C THR A 74 8.01 -1.69 -5.74
N VAL A 75 7.69 -1.18 -4.55
CA VAL A 75 8.63 -0.49 -3.67
C VAL A 75 9.00 -1.46 -2.55
N ARG A 76 10.29 -1.64 -2.30
CA ARG A 76 10.81 -2.52 -1.23
C ARG A 76 11.75 -1.77 -0.30
N ASP A 77 12.00 -2.38 0.85
CA ASP A 77 13.06 -1.99 1.78
C ASP A 77 14.38 -1.71 1.05
N GLY A 78 15.11 -0.71 1.53
CA GLY A 78 16.33 -0.20 0.88
C GLY A 78 16.07 0.72 -0.31
N GLY A 79 14.82 1.09 -0.60
CA GLY A 79 14.47 2.02 -1.67
C GLY A 79 14.51 1.41 -3.07
N MET A 80 14.50 0.07 -3.15
CA MET A 80 14.44 -0.62 -4.44
C MET A 80 13.05 -0.43 -5.05
N VAL A 81 13.03 0.03 -6.30
CA VAL A 81 11.81 0.25 -7.08
C VAL A 81 11.90 -0.57 -8.37
N GLU A 82 10.97 -1.52 -8.50
CA GLU A 82 10.85 -2.41 -9.66
C GLU A 82 9.57 -2.05 -10.43
N VAL A 83 9.60 -2.11 -11.76
CA VAL A 83 8.43 -1.83 -12.60
C VAL A 83 8.15 -3.03 -13.47
N ASP A 84 7.02 -3.68 -13.22
CA ASP A 84 6.57 -4.86 -13.95
C ASP A 84 5.29 -4.54 -14.73
N ALA A 85 5.17 -5.06 -15.95
CA ALA A 85 3.92 -4.96 -16.70
C ALA A 85 2.81 -5.76 -16.00
N ASP A 86 1.65 -5.13 -15.76
CA ASP A 86 0.48 -5.83 -15.25
C ASP A 86 -0.48 -6.11 -16.41
N VAL A 87 -0.51 -7.38 -16.82
CA VAL A 87 -1.29 -7.84 -17.98
C VAL A 87 -2.79 -7.96 -17.70
N ARG A 88 -3.22 -7.77 -16.44
CA ARG A 88 -4.61 -8.04 -16.05
C ARG A 88 -5.51 -6.81 -16.11
N ASN A 89 -4.95 -5.58 -16.09
CA ASN A 89 -5.68 -4.31 -16.09
C ASN A 89 -6.89 -4.30 -15.10
N THR A 90 -6.75 -4.86 -13.89
CA THR A 90 -7.89 -5.11 -12.99
C THR A 90 -8.40 -3.88 -12.25
N SER A 91 -7.71 -2.74 -12.34
CA SER A 91 -8.10 -1.49 -11.70
C SER A 91 -7.68 -0.32 -12.58
N VAL A 92 -8.66 0.37 -13.15
CA VAL A 92 -8.46 1.52 -14.08
C VAL A 92 -8.93 2.84 -13.49
N ASP A 93 -9.69 2.79 -12.40
CA ASP A 93 -10.18 3.97 -11.69
C ASP A 93 -9.09 4.53 -10.77
N ALA A 94 -8.83 5.83 -10.88
CA ALA A 94 -7.79 6.49 -10.10
C ALA A 94 -8.19 6.68 -8.62
N ILE A 95 -7.25 6.44 -7.71
CA ILE A 95 -7.43 6.59 -6.25
C ILE A 95 -7.54 8.07 -5.82
N GLY A 96 -7.03 9.00 -6.64
CA GLY A 96 -6.92 10.41 -6.24
C GLY A 96 -5.90 10.64 -5.10
N GLY A 97 -5.85 11.85 -4.56
CA GLY A 97 -4.90 12.23 -3.49
C GLY A 97 -5.48 12.24 -2.06
N ASP A 98 -6.81 12.25 -1.93
CA ASP A 98 -7.50 12.45 -0.65
C ASP A 98 -7.90 11.11 -0.03
N PHE A 99 -6.99 10.52 0.75
CA PHE A 99 -7.23 9.30 1.52
C PHE A 99 -6.44 9.24 2.83
N VAL A 100 -6.94 8.51 3.81
CA VAL A 100 -6.18 8.18 5.04
C VAL A 100 -5.05 7.21 4.73
N ASP A 101 -3.94 7.28 5.45
CA ASP A 101 -2.82 6.35 5.23
C ASP A 101 -3.07 4.98 5.89
N SER A 102 -2.18 4.01 5.63
CA SER A 102 -2.35 2.62 6.05
C SER A 102 -2.30 2.39 7.56
N ASP A 103 -1.56 3.22 8.30
CA ASP A 103 -1.54 3.21 9.78
C ASP A 103 -2.89 3.60 10.38
N GLN A 104 -3.53 4.63 9.83
CA GLN A 104 -4.86 5.07 10.21
C GLN A 104 -5.91 4.00 9.87
N ALA A 105 -5.78 3.36 8.70
CA ALA A 105 -6.66 2.26 8.30
C ALA A 105 -6.55 1.05 9.25
N VAL A 106 -5.33 0.63 9.63
CA VAL A 106 -5.13 -0.47 10.57
C VAL A 106 -5.68 -0.13 11.95
N ALA A 107 -5.46 1.10 12.44
CA ALA A 107 -6.01 1.55 13.71
C ALA A 107 -7.55 1.53 13.71
N ALA A 108 -8.18 1.95 12.61
CA ALA A 108 -9.64 1.90 12.44
C ALA A 108 -10.16 0.47 12.32
N ALA A 109 -9.47 -0.43 11.61
CA ALA A 109 -9.84 -1.83 11.49
C ALA A 109 -9.81 -2.54 12.86
N ALA A 110 -8.80 -2.26 13.69
CA ALA A 110 -8.74 -2.77 15.05
C ALA A 110 -9.92 -2.27 15.92
N LYS A 111 -10.27 -0.98 15.81
CA LYS A 111 -11.45 -0.41 16.48
C LYS A 111 -12.77 -1.03 16.01
N ALA A 112 -12.84 -1.43 14.74
CA ALA A 112 -13.96 -2.18 14.16
C ALA A 112 -13.96 -3.68 14.51
N GLY A 113 -13.07 -4.12 15.40
CA GLY A 113 -13.04 -5.48 15.95
C GLY A 113 -12.20 -6.48 15.17
N LEU A 114 -11.44 -6.05 14.14
CA LEU A 114 -10.47 -6.95 13.50
C LEU A 114 -9.38 -7.31 14.52
N THR A 115 -9.17 -8.60 14.74
CA THR A 115 -8.21 -9.09 15.74
C THR A 115 -6.95 -9.61 15.05
N PHE A 116 -5.78 -9.11 15.47
CA PHE A 116 -4.47 -9.57 15.03
C PHE A 116 -3.45 -9.41 16.16
N ALA A 117 -2.38 -10.19 16.11
CA ALA A 117 -1.29 -10.08 17.09
C ALA A 117 -0.59 -8.73 16.94
N LYS A 118 -0.14 -8.14 18.06
CA LYS A 118 0.66 -6.90 18.05
C LYS A 118 1.95 -7.02 17.23
N ALA A 119 2.49 -8.23 17.12
CA ALA A 119 3.69 -8.54 16.34
C ALA A 119 3.40 -9.14 14.95
N ALA A 120 2.16 -9.02 14.45
CA ALA A 120 1.79 -9.51 13.12
C ALA A 120 2.61 -8.80 12.03
N LYS A 121 3.04 -9.56 11.02
CA LYS A 121 3.83 -9.09 9.87
C LYS A 121 3.29 -9.53 8.51
N ASP A 122 2.15 -10.21 8.50
CA ASP A 122 1.53 -10.81 7.31
C ASP A 122 0.07 -10.37 7.17
N LEU A 123 -0.21 -9.12 7.54
CA LEU A 123 -1.52 -8.50 7.30
C LEU A 123 -1.63 -8.13 5.82
N GLY A 124 -2.78 -8.40 5.23
CA GLY A 124 -3.12 -7.94 3.88
C GLY A 124 -3.70 -6.53 3.95
N PHE A 125 -3.12 -5.58 3.24
CA PHE A 125 -3.69 -4.24 3.05
C PHE A 125 -3.98 -4.01 1.57
N GLY A 126 -5.07 -3.34 1.27
CA GLY A 126 -5.41 -2.92 -0.09
C GLY A 126 -6.22 -1.61 -0.09
N LEU A 127 -5.82 -0.66 -0.92
CA LEU A 127 -6.54 0.59 -1.19
C LEU A 127 -6.95 0.60 -2.66
N VAL A 128 -8.25 0.59 -2.95
CA VAL A 128 -8.78 0.50 -4.32
C VAL A 128 -10.11 1.24 -4.46
N VAL A 129 -10.38 1.77 -5.64
CA VAL A 129 -11.73 2.24 -5.99
C VAL A 129 -12.55 1.04 -6.47
N GLY A 130 -13.72 0.81 -5.86
CA GLY A 130 -14.60 -0.28 -6.24
C GLY A 130 -16.05 -0.02 -5.86
N GLY A 131 -16.96 -0.86 -6.34
CA GLY A 131 -18.39 -0.80 -6.00
C GLY A 131 -18.87 -1.94 -5.09
N GLN A 132 -18.01 -2.89 -4.76
CA GLN A 132 -18.41 -4.18 -4.17
C GLN A 132 -19.00 -4.06 -2.76
N ALA A 133 -18.67 -3.01 -2.01
CA ALA A 133 -19.16 -2.84 -0.63
C ALA A 133 -20.48 -2.05 -0.54
N THR A 134 -20.75 -1.13 -1.45
CA THR A 134 -21.91 -0.20 -1.36
C THR A 134 -22.77 -0.11 -2.62
N GLY A 135 -22.40 -0.83 -3.69
CA GLY A 135 -23.06 -0.73 -5.00
C GLY A 135 -22.72 0.56 -5.77
N LYS A 136 -21.90 1.47 -5.20
CA LYS A 136 -21.43 2.70 -5.84
C LYS A 136 -19.90 2.73 -5.82
N PRO A 137 -19.24 3.21 -6.90
CA PRO A 137 -17.79 3.40 -6.89
C PRO A 137 -17.36 4.33 -5.75
N GLN A 138 -16.54 3.81 -4.83
CA GLN A 138 -15.91 4.58 -3.77
C GLN A 138 -14.52 4.01 -3.49
N LEU A 139 -13.69 4.83 -2.85
CA LEU A 139 -12.37 4.41 -2.40
C LEU A 139 -12.48 3.62 -1.10
N TYR A 140 -11.84 2.46 -1.03
CA TYR A 140 -11.84 1.61 0.14
C TYR A 140 -10.46 1.15 0.55
N TRP A 141 -10.20 1.20 1.86
CA TRP A 141 -9.20 0.38 2.50
C TRP A 141 -9.79 -0.99 2.84
N SER A 142 -9.03 -2.05 2.61
CA SER A 142 -9.28 -3.38 3.14
C SER A 142 -8.09 -3.78 4.01
N VAL A 143 -8.36 -4.21 5.24
CA VAL A 143 -7.37 -4.76 6.18
C VAL A 143 -7.78 -6.19 6.47
N MET A 144 -6.90 -7.14 6.19
CA MET A 144 -7.19 -8.57 6.21
C MET A 144 -6.16 -9.35 7.02
N VAL A 145 -6.64 -10.38 7.71
CA VAL A 145 -5.86 -11.36 8.44
C VAL A 145 -6.20 -12.73 7.86
N SER A 146 -5.18 -13.47 7.42
CA SER A 146 -5.34 -14.87 7.03
C SER A 146 -4.84 -15.78 8.16
N GLY A 147 -5.59 -16.83 8.46
CA GLY A 147 -5.22 -17.83 9.45
C GLY A 147 -5.63 -19.24 9.02
N ALA A 148 -5.25 -20.23 9.81
CA ALA A 148 -5.51 -21.65 9.48
C ALA A 148 -7.00 -22.00 9.33
N LYS A 149 -7.89 -21.24 9.98
CA LYS A 149 -9.34 -21.49 10.00
C LYS A 149 -10.15 -20.61 9.04
N GLY A 150 -9.48 -19.74 8.29
CA GLY A 150 -10.19 -18.76 7.47
C GLY A 150 -9.44 -17.45 7.27
N MET A 151 -10.15 -16.50 6.68
CA MET A 151 -9.73 -15.12 6.52
C MET A 151 -10.76 -14.20 7.17
N SER A 152 -10.28 -13.19 7.90
CA SER A 152 -11.12 -12.11 8.44
C SER A 152 -10.65 -10.79 7.85
N GLY A 153 -11.58 -9.94 7.46
CA GLY A 153 -11.28 -8.64 6.87
C GLY A 153 -12.24 -7.54 7.32
N VAL A 154 -11.73 -6.32 7.37
CA VAL A 154 -12.54 -5.11 7.53
C VAL A 154 -12.33 -4.21 6.33
N THR A 155 -13.43 -3.75 5.75
CA THR A 155 -13.46 -2.70 4.73
C THR A 155 -13.80 -1.37 5.39
N LEU A 156 -13.03 -0.35 5.05
CA LEU A 156 -13.15 1.01 5.54
C LEU A 156 -13.25 1.97 4.36
N ASN A 157 -13.94 3.09 4.54
CA ASN A 157 -13.92 4.19 3.59
C ASN A 157 -12.49 4.76 3.51
N GLY A 158 -11.95 4.87 2.30
CA GLY A 158 -10.59 5.33 2.06
C GLY A 158 -10.34 6.79 2.44
N LYS A 159 -11.38 7.62 2.49
CA LYS A 159 -11.25 9.06 2.79
C LYS A 159 -11.11 9.35 4.29
N ASP A 160 -11.84 8.64 5.14
CA ASP A 160 -11.99 8.96 6.56
C ASP A 160 -11.83 7.76 7.50
N ALA A 161 -11.49 6.59 6.96
CA ALA A 161 -11.39 5.32 7.70
C ALA A 161 -12.72 4.87 8.36
N ALA A 162 -13.87 5.41 7.94
CA ALA A 162 -15.15 4.99 8.50
C ALA A 162 -15.41 3.52 8.19
N PHE A 163 -15.89 2.77 9.19
CA PHE A 163 -16.25 1.36 9.01
C PHE A 163 -17.34 1.21 7.96
N VAL A 164 -17.11 0.30 7.00
CA VAL A 164 -18.09 -0.03 5.95
C VAL A 164 -18.66 -1.42 6.20
N LYS A 165 -17.78 -2.43 6.29
CA LYS A 165 -18.20 -3.82 6.53
C LYS A 165 -17.08 -4.67 7.10
N ARG A 166 -17.47 -5.85 7.57
CA ARG A 166 -16.58 -6.93 7.97
C ARG A 166 -16.95 -8.19 7.20
N ASP A 167 -15.94 -8.91 6.73
CA ASP A 167 -16.09 -10.19 6.04
C ASP A 167 -15.30 -11.26 6.79
N ASP A 168 -15.91 -12.42 7.02
CA ASP A 168 -15.27 -13.59 7.64
C ASP A 168 -15.50 -14.80 6.74
N ILE A 169 -14.44 -15.34 6.15
CA ILE A 169 -14.45 -16.50 5.24
C ILE A 169 -13.87 -17.69 6.01
N LYS A 170 -14.58 -18.81 6.05
CA LYS A 170 -14.10 -20.06 6.66
C LYS A 170 -13.60 -21.02 5.58
N TYR A 171 -12.53 -21.76 5.89
CA TYR A 171 -12.02 -22.86 5.07
C TYR A 171 -12.56 -24.20 5.55
#